data_AF-A0A5M4AIZ3-F1
#
_entry.id   AF-A0A5M4AIZ3-F1
#
_cell.length_a   1.000
_cell.length_b   1.000
_cell.length_c   1.000
_cell.angle_alpha   90.00
_cell.angle_beta   90.00
_cell.angle_gamma   90.00
#
_symmetry.space_group_name_H-M   'P 1'
#
loop_
_entity.id
_entity.type
_entity.pdbx_description
1 polymer ?
#
loop_
_entity_poly.entity_id
_entity_poly.type
_entity_poly.pdbx_seq_one_letter_code
_entity_poly.pdbx_strand_id
1 'polypeptide(L)'
;MKTDKENIDNNFLNELQDSISIYKKSAPEMYLNFINIDTLVDAGNYINNLKPKSRYREYKKQILKFVEVLAQDDTLQKKDIVELNRIYLNSLIIVLKRDHGFKEKDDRFWAGAFNLALDLILIITGVAKYYYYVPVFTITAVIRNSRSIQRAKKENKYLDL
;
A
#
# COMPACT_ATOMS: atom_id res chain seq x y z
N MET A 1 -29.79 7.00 11.55
CA MET A 1 -28.43 6.45 11.31
C MET A 1 -28.34 5.45 10.14
N LYS A 2 -29.28 5.47 9.17
CA LYS A 2 -29.19 4.72 7.90
C LYS A 2 -28.58 5.56 6.76
N THR A 3 -28.76 6.88 6.83
CA THR A 3 -28.36 7.88 5.83
C THR A 3 -26.84 7.90 5.59
N ASP A 4 -25.99 7.92 6.62
CA ASP A 4 -24.52 7.95 6.41
C ASP A 4 -23.94 6.68 5.78
N LYS A 5 -24.62 5.53 5.94
CA LYS A 5 -24.13 4.23 5.46
C LYS A 5 -24.42 4.02 3.98
N GLU A 6 -25.60 4.39 3.51
CA GLU A 6 -25.94 4.36 2.08
C GLU A 6 -25.23 5.46 1.30
N ASN A 7 -24.96 6.60 1.95
CA ASN A 7 -24.25 7.72 1.35
C ASN A 7 -22.83 7.32 0.89
N ILE A 8 -22.01 6.77 1.79
CA ILE A 8 -20.65 6.31 1.45
C ILE A 8 -20.64 5.20 0.40
N ASP A 9 -21.60 4.27 0.42
CA ASP A 9 -21.61 3.16 -0.53
C ASP A 9 -21.84 3.59 -1.98
N ASN A 10 -22.47 4.74 -2.18
CA ASN A 10 -22.85 5.25 -3.49
C ASN A 10 -22.01 6.47 -3.91
N ASN A 11 -21.55 7.29 -2.96
CA ASN A 11 -20.88 8.55 -3.23
C ASN A 11 -19.38 8.56 -2.93
N PHE A 12 -18.82 7.48 -2.37
CA PHE A 12 -17.40 7.43 -1.97
C PHE A 12 -16.42 7.89 -3.05
N LEU A 13 -16.60 7.49 -4.32
CA LEU A 13 -15.67 7.90 -5.38
C LEU A 13 -15.75 9.40 -5.68
N ASN A 14 -16.94 9.99 -5.60
CA ASN A 14 -17.12 11.43 -5.78
C ASN A 14 -16.47 12.17 -4.61
N GLU A 15 -16.75 11.75 -3.38
CA GLU A 15 -16.13 12.32 -2.17
C GLU A 15 -14.60 12.22 -2.22
N LEU A 16 -14.07 11.07 -2.67
CA LEU A 16 -12.63 10.86 -2.81
C LEU A 16 -12.01 11.79 -3.85
N GLN A 17 -12.65 11.95 -5.01
CA GLN A 17 -12.16 12.85 -6.07
C GLN A 17 -12.16 14.31 -5.59
N ASP A 18 -13.22 14.72 -4.90
CA ASP A 18 -13.33 16.06 -4.33
C ASP A 18 -12.22 16.30 -3.30
N SER A 19 -12.03 15.39 -2.33
CA SER A 19 -10.95 15.48 -1.34
C SER A 19 -9.56 15.52 -1.97
N ILE A 20 -9.31 14.73 -3.02
CA ILE A 20 -8.03 14.73 -3.73
C ILE A 20 -7.82 16.04 -4.50
N SER A 21 -8.89 16.62 -5.07
CA SER A 21 -8.79 17.90 -5.76
C SER A 21 -8.41 19.03 -4.80
N ILE A 22 -8.90 18.98 -3.56
CA ILE A 22 -8.53 19.92 -2.49
C ILE A 22 -7.07 19.67 -2.10
N TYR A 23 -6.71 18.42 -1.79
CA TYR A 23 -5.34 18.03 -1.45
C TYR A 23 -4.32 18.48 -2.51
N LYS A 24 -4.57 18.24 -3.81
CA LYS A 24 -3.65 18.64 -4.89
C LYS A 24 -3.51 20.17 -5.01
N LYS A 25 -4.46 20.95 -4.50
CA LYS A 25 -4.42 22.43 -4.51
C LYS A 25 -3.79 23.02 -3.25
N SER A 26 -4.00 22.40 -2.08
CA SER A 26 -3.56 22.94 -0.79
C SER A 26 -2.28 22.30 -0.26
N ALA A 27 -1.93 21.09 -0.69
CA ALA A 27 -0.82 20.36 -0.11
C ALA A 27 0.54 20.96 -0.51
N PRO A 28 1.48 21.06 0.44
CA PRO A 28 2.88 21.34 0.16
C PRO A 28 3.47 20.38 -0.88
N GLU A 29 4.39 20.88 -1.72
CA GLU A 29 5.07 20.10 -2.75
C GLU A 29 5.77 18.85 -2.18
N MET A 30 6.25 18.93 -0.94
CA MET A 30 6.85 17.80 -0.22
C MET A 30 5.88 16.61 -0.12
N TYR A 31 4.58 16.86 0.11
CA TYR A 31 3.59 15.80 0.29
C TYR A 31 3.28 15.13 -1.04
N LEU A 32 3.15 15.93 -2.11
CA LEU A 32 2.86 15.46 -3.47
C LEU A 32 3.96 14.55 -4.00
N ASN A 33 5.21 14.78 -3.58
CA ASN A 33 6.35 13.95 -3.95
C ASN A 33 6.50 12.69 -3.08
N PHE A 34 5.93 12.69 -1.87
CA PHE A 34 6.10 11.60 -0.91
C PHE A 34 5.00 10.55 -0.99
N ILE A 35 3.75 10.96 -1.16
CA ILE A 35 2.60 10.05 -1.24
C ILE A 35 2.18 9.92 -2.69
N ASN A 36 2.19 8.69 -3.22
CA ASN A 36 1.59 8.44 -4.53
C ASN A 36 0.06 8.34 -4.39
N ILE A 37 -0.60 9.50 -4.40
CA ILE A 37 -2.06 9.60 -4.23
C ILE A 37 -2.82 8.82 -5.31
N ASP A 38 -2.24 8.64 -6.50
CA ASP A 38 -2.88 7.90 -7.58
C ASP A 38 -2.99 6.41 -7.23
N THR A 39 -2.01 5.83 -6.52
CA THR A 39 -2.13 4.45 -6.00
C THR A 39 -3.20 4.31 -4.93
N LEU A 40 -3.48 5.38 -4.16
CA LEU A 40 -4.60 5.41 -3.21
C LEU A 40 -5.94 5.46 -3.94
N VAL A 41 -6.02 6.21 -5.05
CA VAL A 41 -7.20 6.24 -5.92
C VAL A 41 -7.48 4.87 -6.51
N ASP A 42 -6.46 4.18 -7.02
CA ASP A 42 -6.60 2.83 -7.55
C ASP A 42 -7.11 1.85 -6.49
N ALA A 43 -6.55 1.90 -5.28
CA ALA A 43 -7.03 1.13 -4.15
C ALA A 43 -8.49 1.47 -3.79
N GLY A 44 -8.84 2.76 -3.78
CA GLY A 44 -10.21 3.26 -3.57
C GLY A 44 -11.20 2.72 -4.60
N ASN A 45 -10.86 2.84 -5.89
CA ASN A 45 -11.64 2.29 -6.99
C ASN A 45 -11.83 0.78 -6.84
N TYR A 46 -10.77 0.06 -6.51
CA TYR A 46 -10.82 -1.37 -6.31
C TYR A 46 -11.80 -1.74 -5.18
N ILE A 47 -11.65 -1.16 -3.98
CA ILE A 47 -12.54 -1.48 -2.86
C ILE A 47 -13.99 -1.06 -3.10
N ASN A 48 -14.22 -0.02 -3.90
CA ASN A 48 -15.57 0.43 -4.22
C ASN A 48 -16.35 -0.61 -5.05
N ASN A 49 -15.63 -1.36 -5.89
CA ASN A 49 -16.18 -2.40 -6.74
C ASN A 49 -16.34 -3.76 -6.04
N LEU A 50 -15.78 -3.94 -4.84
CA LEU A 50 -15.89 -5.19 -4.09
C LEU A 50 -17.28 -5.38 -3.46
N LYS A 51 -17.72 -6.64 -3.41
CA LYS A 51 -18.97 -7.05 -2.73
C LYS A 51 -18.67 -8.01 -1.59
N PRO A 52 -19.42 -7.96 -0.47
CA PRO A 52 -20.49 -7.00 -0.19
C PRO A 52 -19.94 -5.62 0.21
N LYS A 53 -20.57 -4.53 -0.27
CA LYS A 53 -20.10 -3.15 -0.02
C LYS A 53 -19.93 -2.85 1.49
N SER A 54 -20.81 -3.39 2.32
CA SER A 54 -20.80 -3.22 3.78
C SER A 54 -19.48 -3.61 4.45
N ARG A 55 -18.78 -4.63 3.92
CA ARG A 55 -17.49 -5.11 4.47
C ARG A 55 -16.38 -4.07 4.31
N TYR A 56 -16.46 -3.21 3.30
CA TYR A 56 -15.39 -2.28 2.93
C TYR A 56 -15.67 -0.82 3.31
N ARG A 57 -16.84 -0.53 3.91
CA ARG A 57 -17.25 0.83 4.30
C ARG A 57 -16.26 1.53 5.22
N GLU A 58 -15.70 0.80 6.18
CA GLU A 58 -14.76 1.40 7.13
C GLU A 58 -13.46 1.80 6.45
N TYR A 59 -12.95 0.97 5.54
CA TYR A 59 -11.76 1.32 4.76
C TYR A 59 -12.00 2.55 3.87
N LYS A 60 -13.20 2.67 3.27
CA LYS A 60 -13.59 3.87 2.51
C LYS A 60 -13.51 5.14 3.36
N LYS A 61 -14.06 5.10 4.58
CA LYS A 61 -13.98 6.21 5.54
C LYS A 61 -12.54 6.56 5.91
N GLN A 62 -11.72 5.55 6.16
CA GLN A 62 -10.32 5.74 6.52
C GLN A 62 -9.53 6.39 5.39
N ILE A 63 -9.76 6.01 4.13
CA ILE A 63 -9.16 6.68 2.97
C ILE A 63 -9.56 8.16 2.94
N LEU A 64 -10.87 8.46 3.04
CA LEU A 64 -11.35 9.85 3.02
C LEU A 64 -10.72 10.68 4.14
N LYS A 65 -10.70 10.14 5.36
CA LYS A 65 -10.13 10.82 6.53
C LYS A 65 -8.62 11.04 6.39
N PHE A 66 -7.90 10.09 5.80
CA PHE A 66 -6.47 10.25 5.52
C PHE A 66 -6.22 11.42 4.58
N VAL A 67 -6.96 11.49 3.45
CA VAL A 67 -6.80 12.58 2.48
C VAL A 67 -7.23 13.92 3.07
N GLU A 68 -8.31 13.94 3.85
CA GLU A 68 -8.78 15.14 4.54
C GLU A 68 -7.72 15.72 5.49
N VAL A 69 -7.12 14.89 6.35
CA VAL A 69 -6.07 15.34 7.29
C VAL A 69 -4.86 15.89 6.53
N LEU A 70 -4.44 15.22 5.45
CA LEU A 70 -3.33 15.70 4.62
C LEU A 70 -3.63 17.03 3.91
N ALA A 71 -4.90 17.30 3.60
CA ALA A 71 -5.32 18.53 2.95
C ALA A 71 -5.45 19.71 3.94
N GLN A 72 -5.72 19.42 5.21
CA GLN A 72 -5.96 20.41 6.27
C GLN A 72 -4.70 20.86 7.01
N ASP A 73 -3.68 20.00 7.14
CA ASP A 73 -2.46 20.29 7.90
C ASP A 73 -1.23 20.41 6.99
N ASP A 74 -0.82 21.65 6.73
CA ASP A 74 0.35 22.00 5.92
C ASP A 74 1.67 21.98 6.70
N THR A 75 1.65 21.60 7.98
CA THR A 75 2.82 21.59 8.88
C THR A 75 3.39 20.20 9.17
N LEU A 76 2.74 19.14 8.69
CA LEU A 76 3.17 17.75 8.86
C LEU A 76 4.58 17.53 8.31
N GLN A 77 5.39 16.84 9.11
CA GLN A 77 6.67 16.33 8.65
C GLN A 77 6.49 14.94 8.04
N LYS A 78 7.52 14.48 7.32
CA LYS A 78 7.55 13.13 6.72
C LYS A 78 7.21 12.01 7.72
N LYS A 79 7.69 12.11 8.96
CA LYS A 79 7.40 11.13 10.02
C LYS A 79 5.90 11.07 10.35
N ASP A 80 5.23 12.22 10.34
CA ASP A 80 3.82 12.35 10.68
C ASP A 80 2.97 11.76 9.55
N ILE A 81 3.38 11.96 8.29
CA ILE A 81 2.75 11.32 7.13
C ILE A 81 2.84 9.78 7.20
N VAL A 82 4.01 9.24 7.56
CA VAL A 82 4.19 7.79 7.77
C VAL A 82 3.29 7.29 8.90
N GLU A 83 3.16 8.05 9.98
CA GLU A 83 2.28 7.73 11.09
C GLU A 83 0.80 7.77 10.68
N LEU A 84 0.37 8.78 9.91
CA LEU A 84 -0.98 8.87 9.36
C LEU A 84 -1.29 7.69 8.43
N ASN A 85 -0.36 7.30 7.57
CA ASN A 85 -0.50 6.12 6.72
C ASN A 85 -0.68 4.86 7.60
N ARG A 86 0.13 4.72 8.65
CA ARG A 86 -0.01 3.61 9.61
C ARG A 86 -1.35 3.61 10.35
N ILE A 87 -1.85 4.76 10.77
CA ILE A 87 -3.09 4.90 11.54
C ILE A 87 -4.31 4.60 10.66
N TYR A 88 -4.36 5.20 9.46
CA TYR A 88 -5.56 5.15 8.62
C TYR A 88 -5.53 4.04 7.58
N LEU A 89 -4.39 3.74 6.96
CA LEU A 89 -4.34 2.87 5.78
C LEU A 89 -3.78 1.47 6.05
N ASN A 90 -3.04 1.24 7.14
CA ASN A 90 -2.41 -0.06 7.41
C ASN A 90 -3.40 -1.23 7.38
N SER A 91 -4.60 -1.06 7.96
CA SER A 91 -5.62 -2.11 7.97
C SER A 91 -6.14 -2.44 6.56
N LEU A 92 -6.31 -1.41 5.70
CA LEU A 92 -6.64 -1.57 4.30
C LEU A 92 -5.51 -2.27 3.54
N ILE A 93 -4.26 -1.83 3.73
CA ILE A 93 -3.07 -2.41 3.08
C ILE A 93 -2.98 -3.91 3.39
N ILE A 94 -3.13 -4.30 4.65
CA ILE A 94 -3.10 -5.71 5.08
C ILE A 94 -4.18 -6.52 4.35
N VAL A 95 -5.41 -6.00 4.28
CA VAL A 95 -6.53 -6.69 3.61
C VAL A 95 -6.32 -6.78 2.11
N LEU A 96 -5.86 -5.71 1.47
CA LEU A 96 -5.57 -5.71 0.03
C LEU A 96 -4.44 -6.70 -0.31
N LYS A 97 -3.39 -6.78 0.51
CA LYS A 97 -2.29 -7.73 0.33
C LYS A 97 -2.75 -9.18 0.54
N ARG A 98 -3.45 -9.44 1.66
CA ARG A 98 -3.86 -10.79 2.06
C ARG A 98 -4.97 -11.36 1.17
N ASP A 99 -6.03 -10.59 0.96
CA ASP A 99 -7.26 -11.10 0.35
C ASP A 99 -7.32 -10.83 -1.16
N HIS A 100 -6.59 -9.81 -1.66
CA HIS A 100 -6.72 -9.33 -3.04
C HIS A 100 -5.43 -9.36 -3.87
N GLY A 101 -4.33 -9.79 -3.25
CA GLY A 101 -3.04 -9.99 -3.90
C GLY A 101 -2.28 -8.70 -4.22
N PHE A 102 -2.59 -7.58 -3.55
CA PHE A 102 -1.85 -6.34 -3.74
C PHE A 102 -0.37 -6.50 -3.34
N LYS A 103 0.48 -5.68 -3.96
CA LYS A 103 1.91 -5.59 -3.67
C LYS A 103 2.27 -4.19 -3.24
N GLU A 104 3.24 -4.09 -2.35
CA GLU A 104 3.74 -2.83 -1.81
C GLU A 104 5.19 -2.61 -2.26
N LYS A 105 5.62 -1.34 -2.33
CA LYS A 105 6.98 -0.97 -2.72
C LYS A 105 8.07 -1.72 -1.96
N ASP A 106 7.87 -1.87 -0.66
CA ASP A 106 8.87 -2.49 0.22
C ASP A 106 8.83 -4.03 0.20
N ASP A 107 7.86 -4.66 -0.47
CA ASP A 107 7.79 -6.12 -0.57
C ASP A 107 9.06 -6.70 -1.20
N ARG A 108 9.72 -5.97 -2.12
CA ARG A 108 11.01 -6.40 -2.71
C ARG A 108 12.12 -6.43 -1.68
N PHE A 109 12.19 -5.39 -0.83
CA PHE A 109 13.21 -5.28 0.20
C PHE A 109 13.05 -6.40 1.24
N TRP A 110 11.84 -6.61 1.74
CA TRP A 110 11.55 -7.66 2.74
C TRP A 110 11.78 -9.06 2.20
N ALA A 111 11.40 -9.35 0.96
CA ALA A 111 11.70 -10.64 0.34
C ALA A 111 13.22 -10.84 0.17
N GLY A 112 13.97 -9.80 -0.19
CA GLY A 112 15.43 -9.87 -0.27
C GLY A 112 16.06 -10.13 1.10
N ALA A 113 15.68 -9.35 2.12
CA ALA A 113 16.23 -9.45 3.47
C ALA A 113 15.98 -10.82 4.12
N PHE A 114 14.76 -11.36 3.99
CA PHE A 114 14.42 -12.67 4.56
C PHE A 114 15.20 -13.81 3.90
N ASN A 115 15.30 -13.80 2.56
CA ASN A 115 16.03 -14.84 1.85
C ASN A 115 17.55 -14.71 2.06
N LEU A 116 18.07 -13.49 2.24
CA LEU A 116 19.46 -13.27 2.60
C LEU A 116 19.77 -13.83 3.98
N ALA A 117 18.87 -13.66 4.95
CA ALA A 117 19.02 -14.27 6.27
C ALA A 117 19.03 -15.80 6.19
N LEU A 118 18.18 -16.41 5.34
CA LEU A 118 18.21 -17.85 5.08
C LEU A 118 19.53 -18.30 4.45
N ASP A 119 20.00 -17.59 3.43
CA ASP A 119 21.29 -17.87 2.78
C ASP A 119 22.44 -17.80 3.81
N LEU A 120 22.44 -16.81 4.71
CA LEU A 120 23.43 -16.69 5.79
C LEU A 120 23.35 -17.87 6.78
N ILE A 121 22.16 -18.31 7.17
CA ILE A 121 21.98 -19.48 8.04
C ILE A 121 22.54 -20.73 7.37
N LEU A 122 22.28 -20.93 6.07
CA LEU A 122 22.80 -22.07 5.32
C LEU A 122 24.32 -22.05 5.18
N ILE A 123 24.92 -20.87 5.05
CA ILE A 123 26.37 -20.67 5.05
C ILE A 123 26.97 -21.03 6.41
N ILE A 124 26.41 -20.50 7.51
CA ILE A 124 26.92 -20.71 8.87
C ILE A 124 26.80 -22.17 9.29
N THR A 125 25.69 -22.83 8.96
CA THR A 125 25.47 -24.25 9.30
C THR A 125 26.31 -25.22 8.46
N GLY A 126 27.09 -24.72 7.50
CA GLY A 126 27.98 -25.52 6.66
C GLY A 126 27.25 -26.34 5.59
N VAL A 127 25.91 -26.23 5.51
CA VAL A 127 25.09 -26.87 4.47
C VAL A 127 25.42 -26.26 3.10
N ALA A 128 25.79 -24.97 3.06
CA ALA A 128 26.30 -24.32 1.84
C ALA A 128 27.65 -24.87 1.33
N LYS A 129 28.28 -25.86 1.98
CA LYS A 129 29.39 -26.60 1.35
C LYS A 129 28.91 -27.52 0.22
N TYR A 130 27.62 -27.88 0.21
CA TYR A 130 27.01 -28.78 -0.77
C TYR A 130 26.35 -28.06 -1.96
N TYR A 131 26.26 -26.73 -1.90
CA TYR A 131 25.71 -25.89 -2.97
C TYR A 131 26.60 -24.65 -3.04
N TYR A 132 27.11 -24.29 -4.22
CA TYR A 132 27.97 -23.10 -4.44
C TYR A 132 27.59 -21.94 -3.50
N TYR A 133 28.58 -21.30 -2.84
CA TYR A 133 28.49 -20.17 -1.88
C TYR A 133 27.77 -18.89 -2.39
N VAL A 134 26.93 -19.02 -3.42
CA VAL A 134 26.11 -18.01 -4.04
C VAL A 134 24.76 -17.98 -3.30
N PRO A 135 24.20 -16.80 -2.99
CA PRO A 135 22.90 -16.67 -2.33
C PRO A 135 21.76 -16.93 -3.33
N VAL A 136 21.61 -18.19 -3.77
CA VAL A 136 20.67 -18.60 -4.82
C VAL A 136 19.22 -18.33 -4.41
N PHE A 137 18.87 -18.51 -3.13
CA PHE A 137 17.53 -18.20 -2.63
C PHE A 137 17.24 -16.71 -2.70
N THR A 138 18.18 -15.85 -2.32
CA THR A 138 18.03 -14.39 -2.45
C THR A 138 17.85 -13.99 -3.92
N ILE A 139 18.72 -14.46 -4.82
CA ILE A 139 18.65 -14.09 -6.23
C ILE A 139 17.32 -14.51 -6.85
N THR A 140 16.91 -15.76 -6.65
CA THR A 140 15.65 -16.28 -7.20
C THR A 140 14.43 -15.56 -6.63
N ALA A 141 14.43 -15.26 -5.32
CA ALA A 141 13.37 -14.50 -4.67
C ALA A 141 13.25 -13.07 -5.21
N VAL A 142 14.38 -12.36 -5.39
CA VAL A 142 14.40 -11.00 -5.92
C VAL A 142 13.86 -10.95 -7.36
N ILE A 143 14.25 -11.90 -8.21
CA ILE A 143 13.76 -11.97 -9.60
C ILE A 143 12.26 -12.26 -9.62
N ARG A 144 11.80 -13.26 -8.86
CA ARG A 144 10.38 -13.62 -8.78
C ARG A 144 9.53 -12.47 -8.27
N ASN A 145 9.98 -11.78 -7.22
CA ASN A 145 9.26 -10.66 -6.64
C ASN A 145 9.23 -9.47 -7.61
N SER A 146 10.34 -9.18 -8.29
CA SER A 146 10.39 -8.12 -9.31
C SER A 146 9.37 -8.35 -10.44
N ARG A 147 9.23 -9.59 -10.92
CA ARG A 147 8.18 -9.96 -11.89
C ARG A 147 6.77 -9.81 -11.30
N SER A 148 6.57 -10.20 -10.04
CA SER A 148 5.29 -10.04 -9.35
C SER A 148 4.88 -8.58 -9.20
N ILE A 149 5.83 -7.69 -8.85
CA ILE A 149 5.58 -6.25 -8.71
C ILE A 149 5.24 -5.64 -10.07
N GLN A 150 5.94 -6.03 -11.14
CA GLN A 150 5.61 -5.57 -12.49
C GLN A 150 4.20 -5.97 -12.92
N ARG A 151 3.75 -7.18 -12.57
CA ARG A 151 2.36 -7.62 -12.83
C ARG A 151 1.36 -6.82 -12.00
N ALA A 152 1.60 -6.65 -10.70
CA ALA A 152 0.74 -5.87 -9.82
C ALA A 152 0.58 -4.41 -10.30
N LYS A 153 1.66 -3.79 -10.80
CA LYS A 153 1.60 -2.45 -11.42
C LYS A 153 0.71 -2.40 -12.67
N LYS A 154 0.74 -3.45 -13.51
CA LYS A 154 -0.13 -3.54 -14.71
C LYS A 154 -1.60 -3.77 -14.37
N GLU A 155 -1.87 -4.35 -13.19
CA GLU A 155 -3.22 -4.68 -12.71
C GLU A 155 -3.80 -3.61 -11.77
N ASN A 156 -3.12 -2.47 -11.56
CA ASN A 156 -3.47 -1.44 -10.57
C ASN A 156 -3.62 -2.00 -9.14
N LYS A 157 -2.82 -3.02 -8.82
CA LYS A 157 -2.75 -3.68 -7.51
C LYS A 157 -1.43 -3.41 -6.80
N TYR A 158 -0.83 -2.25 -7.08
CA TYR A 158 0.45 -1.84 -6.51
C TYR A 158 0.26 -0.59 -5.64
N LEU A 159 0.78 -0.65 -4.41
CA LEU A 159 0.70 0.42 -3.40
C LEU A 159 2.08 1.05 -3.24
N ASP A 160 2.14 2.38 -3.45
CA ASP A 160 3.32 3.23 -3.24
C ASP A 160 2.94 4.36 -2.28
N LEU A 161 2.45 3.96 -1.10
CA LEU A 161 1.87 4.82 -0.06
C LEU A 161 2.84 5.06 1.08
#